data_AF-A0A938UF99-F1
#
_entry.id   AF-A0A938UF99-F1
#
_cell.length_a   1.000
_cell.length_b   1.000
_cell.length_c   1.000
_cell.angle_alpha   90.00
_cell.angle_beta   90.00
_cell.angle_gamma   90.00
#
_symmetry.space_group_name_H-M   'P 1'
#
loop_
_entity.id
_entity.type
_entity.pdbx_description
1 polymer ?
#
loop_
_entity_poly.entity_id
_entity_poly.type
_entity_poly.pdbx_seq_one_letter_code
_entity_poly.pdbx_strand_id
1 'polypeptide(L)'
;MTDPEEAFLLQSIEKQTLFVCKRETVIEGFDASTSRFGAGIRENSLKTPPGIHRIGEKIGAGAPLGRIFKDREDTGIDWDGVSSEDNLILTRILRLEGLEEGINRGAGVDSFERFIYIHGTSREDFV
;
A
#
# COMPACT_ATOMS: atom_id res chain seq x y z
N MET A 1 -0.81 -12.74 -18.81
CA MET A 1 -1.90 -13.45 -18.13
C MET A 1 -1.29 -14.01 -16.86
N THR A 2 -1.74 -13.53 -15.70
CA THR A 2 -1.36 -14.08 -14.40
C THR A 2 -1.87 -15.51 -14.29
N ASP A 3 -1.10 -16.36 -13.62
CA ASP A 3 -1.50 -17.74 -13.33
C ASP A 3 -2.80 -17.69 -12.49
N PRO A 4 -3.89 -18.38 -12.86
CA PRO A 4 -5.11 -18.42 -12.05
C PRO A 4 -4.90 -18.95 -10.63
N GLU A 5 -3.75 -19.60 -10.35
CA GLU A 5 -3.34 -19.99 -8.99
C GLU A 5 -2.66 -18.88 -8.19
N GLU A 6 -2.28 -17.78 -8.82
CA GLU A 6 -1.55 -16.69 -8.20
C GLU A 6 -2.47 -15.89 -7.27
N ALA A 7 -2.03 -15.70 -6.03
CA ALA A 7 -2.74 -14.86 -5.08
C ALA A 7 -2.61 -13.39 -5.49
N PHE A 8 -3.67 -12.62 -5.29
CA PHE A 8 -3.68 -11.17 -5.51
C PHE A 8 -4.27 -10.44 -4.31
N LEU A 9 -3.98 -9.15 -4.23
CA LEU A 9 -4.52 -8.28 -3.21
C LEU A 9 -5.70 -7.48 -3.77
N LEU A 10 -6.77 -7.36 -2.99
CA LEU A 10 -7.89 -6.49 -3.29
C LEU A 10 -8.08 -5.49 -2.15
N GLN A 11 -7.74 -4.23 -2.38
CA GLN A 11 -8.05 -3.15 -1.45
C GLN A 11 -9.49 -2.68 -1.67
N SER A 12 -10.33 -2.83 -0.66
CA SER A 12 -11.64 -2.18 -0.62
C SER A 12 -11.54 -0.85 0.13
N ILE A 13 -11.74 0.26 -0.57
CA ILE A 13 -11.78 1.60 0.05
C ILE A 13 -13.03 1.73 0.93
N GLU A 14 -14.17 1.20 0.50
CA GLU A 14 -15.42 1.30 1.28
C GLU A 14 -15.32 0.54 2.60
N LYS A 15 -14.74 -0.67 2.57
CA LYS A 15 -14.63 -1.51 3.76
C LYS A 15 -13.40 -1.21 4.63
N GLN A 16 -12.47 -0.37 4.15
CA GLN A 16 -11.14 -0.20 4.77
C GLN A 16 -10.48 -1.56 5.06
N THR A 17 -10.44 -2.43 4.04
CA THR A 17 -9.90 -3.78 4.19
C THR A 17 -9.07 -4.16 2.98
N LEU A 18 -7.89 -4.70 3.24
CA LEU A 18 -7.03 -5.34 2.25
C LEU A 18 -7.28 -6.85 2.29
N PHE A 19 -7.86 -7.39 1.23
CA PHE A 19 -8.12 -8.82 1.10
C PHE A 19 -6.98 -9.51 0.37
N VAL A 20 -6.61 -10.70 0.86
CA VAL A 20 -5.82 -11.67 0.10
C VAL A 20 -6.78 -12.60 -0.60
N CYS A 21 -6.74 -12.59 -1.93
CA CYS A 21 -7.64 -13.37 -2.77
C CYS A 21 -6.83 -14.42 -3.54
N LYS A 22 -7.44 -15.57 -3.77
CA LYS A 22 -6.94 -16.59 -4.69
C LYS A 22 -8.12 -17.12 -5.51
N ARG A 23 -7.99 -17.12 -6.83
CA ARG A 23 -9.11 -17.37 -7.76
C ARG A 23 -10.29 -16.44 -7.42
N GLU A 24 -11.47 -16.99 -7.13
CA GLU A 24 -12.70 -16.25 -6.80
C GLU A 24 -12.99 -16.23 -5.28
N THR A 25 -12.00 -16.53 -4.44
CA THR A 25 -12.19 -16.67 -2.99
C THR A 25 -11.29 -15.71 -2.22
N VAL A 26 -11.87 -15.07 -1.20
CA VAL A 26 -11.12 -14.34 -0.17
C VAL A 26 -10.55 -15.35 0.81
N ILE A 27 -9.23 -15.37 0.94
CA ILE A 27 -8.48 -16.26 1.84
C ILE A 27 -8.32 -15.60 3.21
N GLU A 28 -8.04 -14.30 3.23
CA GLU A 28 -7.79 -13.53 4.44
C GLU A 28 -8.13 -12.06 4.22
N GLY A 29 -8.39 -11.33 5.31
CA GLY A 29 -8.62 -9.90 5.29
C GLY A 29 -7.86 -9.22 6.42
N PHE A 30 -7.27 -8.08 6.12
CA PHE A 30 -6.56 -7.23 7.06
C PHE A 30 -7.22 -5.85 7.07
N ASP A 31 -7.41 -5.27 8.25
CA ASP A 31 -7.84 -3.88 8.34
C ASP A 31 -6.80 -3.00 7.62
N ALA A 32 -7.28 -2.00 6.89
CA ALA A 32 -6.43 -1.16 6.06
C ALA A 32 -6.99 0.25 5.92
N SER A 33 -6.18 1.24 6.25
CA SER A 33 -6.54 2.65 6.08
C SER A 33 -6.17 3.15 4.69
N THR A 34 -7.10 3.87 4.06
CA THR A 34 -6.93 4.51 2.76
C THR A 34 -7.17 6.01 2.90
N SER A 35 -6.98 6.78 1.83
CA SER A 35 -7.13 8.23 1.92
C SER A 35 -8.54 8.63 2.35
N ARG A 36 -8.63 9.51 3.36
CA ARG A 36 -9.87 10.18 3.75
C ARG A 36 -10.54 10.97 2.62
N PHE A 37 -9.79 11.31 1.56
CA PHE A 37 -10.31 12.00 0.39
C PHE A 37 -10.95 11.04 -0.64
N GLY A 38 -10.98 9.75 -0.33
CA GLY A 38 -11.61 8.69 -1.12
C GLY A 38 -10.81 8.33 -2.37
N ALA A 39 -11.53 7.77 -3.35
CA ALA A 39 -10.94 7.31 -4.60
C ALA A 39 -10.68 8.45 -5.59
N GLY A 40 -9.54 8.43 -6.28
CA GLY A 40 -9.22 9.41 -7.31
C GLY A 40 -7.83 9.24 -7.95
N ILE A 41 -7.75 9.65 -9.22
CA ILE A 41 -6.60 9.33 -10.08
C ILE A 41 -5.60 10.49 -10.24
N ARG A 42 -6.01 11.73 -9.97
CA ARG A 42 -5.18 12.90 -10.28
C ARG A 42 -4.01 13.02 -9.31
N GLU A 43 -2.84 13.33 -9.84
CA GLU A 43 -1.69 13.76 -9.06
C GLU A 43 -2.06 14.93 -8.13
N ASN A 44 -1.42 15.00 -6.95
CA ASN A 44 -1.66 15.98 -5.90
C ASN A 44 -3.10 16.01 -5.32
N SER A 45 -4.00 15.09 -5.73
CA SER A 45 -5.35 15.00 -5.17
C SER A 45 -5.41 14.44 -3.75
N LEU A 46 -4.31 13.82 -3.30
CA LEU A 46 -4.21 13.07 -2.04
C LEU A 46 -5.19 11.88 -1.96
N LYS A 47 -5.81 11.47 -3.07
CA LYS A 47 -6.77 10.36 -3.14
C LYS A 47 -6.11 9.03 -3.46
N THR A 48 -6.76 7.94 -3.07
CA THR A 48 -6.34 6.57 -3.39
C THR A 48 -6.72 6.23 -4.84
N PRO A 49 -5.76 5.94 -5.74
CA PRO A 49 -6.09 5.59 -7.11
C PRO A 49 -6.72 4.19 -7.19
N PRO A 50 -7.85 4.02 -7.90
CA PRO A 50 -8.36 2.70 -8.23
C PRO A 50 -7.54 2.06 -9.36
N GLY A 51 -7.96 0.86 -9.75
CA GLY A 51 -7.44 0.16 -10.92
C GLY A 51 -6.49 -0.98 -10.55
N ILE A 52 -5.96 -1.62 -11.60
CA ILE A 52 -5.05 -2.74 -11.49
C ILE A 52 -3.64 -2.22 -11.31
N HIS A 53 -2.98 -2.70 -10.26
CA HIS A 53 -1.57 -2.45 -9.99
C HIS A 53 -0.79 -3.76 -9.98
N ARG A 54 0.52 -3.66 -10.20
CA ARG A 54 1.48 -4.68 -9.79
C ARG A 54 2.41 -4.11 -8.72
N ILE A 55 2.99 -5.00 -7.91
CA ILE A 55 4.08 -4.61 -7.02
C ILE A 55 5.32 -4.38 -7.89
N GLY A 56 5.68 -3.11 -8.10
CA GLY A 56 6.85 -2.70 -8.87
C GLY A 56 8.14 -2.74 -8.06
N GLU A 57 8.05 -2.47 -6.75
CA GLU A 57 9.21 -2.49 -5.85
C GLU A 57 8.81 -3.00 -4.46
N LYS A 58 9.71 -3.77 -3.82
CA LYS A 58 9.56 -4.28 -2.45
C LYS A 58 10.74 -3.81 -1.61
N ILE A 59 10.46 -3.05 -0.56
CA ILE A 59 11.49 -2.45 0.31
C ILE A 59 11.37 -3.04 1.73
N GLY A 60 12.51 -3.24 2.40
CA GLY A 60 12.61 -3.79 3.75
C GLY A 60 12.86 -5.30 3.82
N ALA A 61 13.42 -5.91 2.77
CA ALA A 61 13.73 -7.35 2.75
C ALA A 61 14.67 -7.69 3.93
N GLY A 62 14.28 -8.64 4.77
CA GLY A 62 15.03 -8.99 5.98
C GLY A 62 14.96 -7.98 7.13
N ALA A 63 14.22 -6.87 6.99
CA ALA A 63 14.00 -5.94 8.10
C ALA A 63 13.22 -6.61 9.25
N PRO A 64 13.56 -6.33 10.51
CA PRO A 64 12.80 -6.80 11.66
C PRO A 64 11.41 -6.17 11.70
N LEU A 65 10.50 -6.80 12.46
CA LEU A 65 9.18 -6.24 12.74
C LEU A 65 9.33 -4.88 13.44
N GLY A 66 8.56 -3.90 12.98
CA GLY A 66 8.60 -2.54 13.52
C GLY A 66 9.76 -1.69 12.98
N ARG A 67 10.61 -2.18 12.08
CA ARG A 67 11.65 -1.35 11.45
C ARG A 67 11.05 -0.11 10.82
N ILE A 68 11.53 1.07 11.20
CA ILE A 68 11.06 2.36 10.69
C ILE A 68 11.74 2.69 9.36
N PHE A 69 10.95 3.12 8.39
CA PHE A 69 11.42 3.64 7.10
C PHE A 69 11.03 5.12 6.97
N LYS A 70 11.94 5.93 6.43
CA LYS A 70 11.69 7.34 6.10
C LYS A 70 12.14 7.60 4.67
N ASP A 71 11.32 8.27 3.87
CA ASP A 71 11.58 8.47 2.43
C ASP A 71 11.86 7.17 1.67
N ARG A 72 11.32 6.06 2.19
CA ARG A 72 11.52 4.67 1.76
C ARG A 72 12.92 4.10 2.02
N GLU A 73 13.71 4.73 2.87
CA GLU A 73 15.01 4.24 3.32
C GLU A 73 14.94 3.67 4.74
N ASP A 74 15.70 2.61 4.98
CA ASP A 74 15.81 1.97 6.30
C ASP A 74 16.53 2.92 7.26
N THR A 75 15.87 3.29 8.36
CA THR A 75 16.44 4.23 9.35
C THR A 75 17.42 3.58 10.33
N GLY A 76 17.46 2.25 10.38
CA GLY A 76 18.17 1.47 11.41
C GLY A 76 17.47 1.46 12.77
N ILE A 77 16.33 2.13 12.93
CA ILE A 77 15.59 2.25 14.19
C ILE A 77 14.34 1.39 14.13
N ASP A 78 14.10 0.62 15.19
CA ASP A 78 12.90 -0.18 15.34
C ASP A 78 11.89 0.58 16.23
N TRP A 79 10.62 0.54 15.85
CA TRP A 79 9.53 1.12 16.62
C TRP A 79 9.40 0.39 17.97
N ASP A 80 9.31 1.18 19.03
CA ASP A 80 9.23 0.70 20.42
C ASP A 80 7.85 0.17 20.82
N GLY A 81 6.86 0.28 19.92
CA GLY A 81 5.47 -0.12 20.16
C GLY A 81 4.64 0.87 20.96
N VAL A 82 5.22 2.02 21.36
CA VAL A 82 4.55 3.00 22.24
C VAL A 82 4.66 4.43 21.71
N SER A 83 5.72 4.74 20.97
CA SER A 83 5.93 6.04 20.35
C SER A 83 4.77 6.36 19.42
N SER A 84 4.12 7.49 19.71
CA SER A 84 2.99 8.01 18.97
C SER A 84 3.41 8.95 17.85
N GLU A 85 4.68 8.89 17.39
CA GLU A 85 5.08 9.65 16.21
C GLU A 85 4.09 9.36 15.07
N ASP A 86 3.52 10.44 14.52
CA ASP A 86 2.46 10.33 13.55
C ASP A 86 3.00 9.72 12.24
N ASN A 87 2.31 8.69 11.74
CA ASN A 87 2.51 8.11 10.41
C ASN A 87 3.87 7.43 10.18
N LEU A 88 4.40 6.70 11.16
CA LEU A 88 5.56 5.84 10.92
C LEU A 88 5.24 4.78 9.86
N ILE A 89 6.19 4.58 8.94
CA ILE A 89 6.14 3.52 7.93
C ILE A 89 6.98 2.36 8.44
N LEU A 90 6.35 1.20 8.64
CA LEU A 90 6.97 0.07 9.33
C LEU A 90 7.17 -1.15 8.44
N THR A 91 8.26 -1.89 8.69
CA THR A 91 8.58 -3.27 8.25
C THR A 91 8.73 -3.48 6.73
N ARG A 92 7.78 -3.02 5.93
CA ARG A 92 7.64 -3.34 4.50
C ARG A 92 7.01 -2.16 3.77
N ILE A 93 7.53 -1.84 2.59
CA ILE A 93 6.87 -0.96 1.63
C ILE A 93 6.72 -1.72 0.31
N LEU A 94 5.49 -1.80 -0.20
CA LEU A 94 5.17 -2.40 -1.49
C LEU A 94 4.73 -1.27 -2.44
N ARG A 95 5.65 -0.80 -3.29
CA ARG A 95 5.32 0.26 -4.25
C ARG A 95 4.52 -0.28 -5.42
N LEU A 96 3.50 0.48 -5.78
CA LEU A 96 2.51 0.07 -6.76
C LEU A 96 2.77 0.76 -8.09
N GLU A 97 2.95 -0.05 -9.13
CA GLU A 97 2.96 0.41 -10.52
C GLU A 97 1.57 0.20 -11.11
N GLY A 98 0.98 1.27 -11.64
CA GLY A 98 -0.30 1.20 -12.34
C GLY A 98 -0.17 0.54 -13.70
N LEU A 99 -1.17 -0.24 -14.09
CA LEU A 99 -1.17 -0.98 -15.35
C LEU A 99 -2.18 -0.45 -16.37
N GLU A 100 -3.02 0.52 -16.00
CA GLU A 100 -4.12 1.03 -16.79
C GLU A 100 -3.89 2.48 -17.23
N GLU A 101 -3.70 2.66 -18.54
CA GLU A 101 -3.43 3.96 -19.16
C GLU A 101 -4.55 4.97 -18.89
N GLY A 102 -4.19 6.16 -18.41
CA GLY A 102 -5.15 7.22 -18.11
C GLY A 102 -5.96 7.01 -16.82
N ILE A 103 -5.80 5.87 -16.15
CA ILE A 103 -6.41 5.59 -14.83
C ILE A 103 -5.34 5.67 -13.75
N ASN A 104 -4.32 4.83 -13.82
CA ASN A 104 -3.27 4.75 -12.80
C ASN A 104 -1.86 4.67 -13.41
N ARG A 105 -1.76 4.77 -14.73
CA ARG A 105 -0.51 4.87 -15.50
C ARG A 105 -0.56 6.07 -16.44
N GLY A 106 0.57 6.77 -16.57
CA GLY A 106 0.74 7.90 -17.47
C GLY A 106 0.65 9.28 -16.79
N ALA A 107 0.97 10.32 -17.55
CA ALA A 107 1.22 11.67 -17.02
C ALA A 107 0.06 12.21 -16.17
N GLY A 108 0.39 12.67 -14.95
CA GLY A 108 -0.55 13.27 -14.01
C GLY A 108 -1.52 12.29 -13.35
N VAL A 109 -1.39 10.98 -13.60
CA VAL A 109 -2.17 9.92 -12.93
C VAL A 109 -1.33 8.72 -12.48
N ASP A 110 -0.06 8.65 -12.87
CA ASP A 110 0.82 7.50 -12.64
C ASP A 110 1.01 7.19 -11.15
N SER A 111 0.62 5.99 -10.72
CA SER A 111 0.69 5.59 -9.31
C SER A 111 2.12 5.42 -8.81
N PHE A 112 3.06 5.04 -9.68
CA PHE A 112 4.44 4.82 -9.28
C PHE A 112 5.15 6.16 -9.06
N GLU A 113 4.95 7.13 -9.96
CA GLU A 113 5.46 8.50 -9.85
C GLU A 113 4.83 9.24 -8.66
N ARG A 114 3.55 8.99 -8.38
CA ARG A 114 2.83 9.54 -7.22
C ARG A 114 3.20 8.90 -5.87
N PHE A 115 4.15 7.97 -5.85
CA PHE A 115 4.58 7.24 -4.65
C PHE A 115 3.43 6.53 -3.93
N ILE A 116 2.56 5.85 -4.67
CA ILE A 116 1.49 5.04 -4.07
C ILE A 116 2.07 3.69 -3.62
N TYR A 117 1.89 3.33 -2.36
CA TYR A 117 2.39 2.07 -1.80
C TYR A 117 1.55 1.57 -0.62
N ILE A 118 1.65 0.27 -0.36
CA ILE A 118 1.12 -0.39 0.85
C ILE A 118 2.25 -0.48 1.87
N HIS A 119 1.97 -0.19 3.14
CA HIS A 119 2.95 -0.27 4.22
C HIS A 119 2.31 -0.61 5.56
N GLY A 120 3.14 -1.05 6.53
CA GLY A 120 2.73 -1.15 7.93
C GLY A 120 2.73 0.21 8.61
N THR A 121 1.91 0.39 9.63
CA THR A 121 1.74 1.66 10.37
C THR A 121 1.93 1.43 11.88
N SER A 122 2.41 2.44 12.60
CA SER A 122 2.39 2.46 14.07
C SER A 122 1.02 2.78 14.66
N ARG A 123 0.05 3.16 13.81
CA ARG A 123 -1.29 3.64 14.21
C ARG A 123 -2.39 2.66 13.82
N GLU A 124 -2.21 1.39 14.17
CA GLU A 124 -3.21 0.34 13.96
C GLU A 124 -4.55 0.66 14.64
N ASP A 125 -4.54 1.51 15.68
CA ASP A 125 -5.72 2.04 16.37
C ASP A 125 -6.57 3.01 15.52
N PHE A 126 -6.05 3.49 14.39
CA PHE A 126 -6.75 4.36 13.43
C PHE A 126 -7.04 3.67 12.09
N VAL A 127 -6.77 2.37 12.00
CA VAL A 127 -7.03 1.56 10.80
C VAL A 127 -8.46 1.06 10.79
#